data_AF-A0A1E5CE14-F1
#
_entry.id   AF-A0A1E5CE14-F1
#
_cell.length_a   1.000
_cell.length_b   1.000
_cell.length_c   1.000
_cell.angle_alpha   90.00
_cell.angle_beta   90.00
_cell.angle_gamma   90.00
#
_symmetry.space_group_name_H-M   'P 1'
#
loop_
_entity.id
_entity.type
_entity.pdbx_description
1 polymer ?
#
loop_
_entity_poly.entity_id
_entity_poly.type
_entity_poly.pdbx_seq_one_letter_code
_entity_poly.pdbx_strand_id
1 'polypeptide(L)'
;MWGNELFQYLYDNLEGAYDAGEKYISQKAQDAYDSTLGAIDWIWEALQGDFNTNQTTGQIAANAALGIIPIVDQILDCRDLIANCRHIHKNRSDVTAWVALCFTLIGLIPSLGSVAKGVLKILFLFVRKAGGNVAAAIRPAMAPIISFLQNEKIRKLFDIPRIDIALRKIAEAIKSIRGEVTATALKGYLDNIADALTDLVSQIRYLAPASVKVWLDESVRLVRAVQESADRMLEPAIAPVQRILSDIEEALGKQADEYSPSYRADVNTRTVHELDPTVAAINPRILTRTQKGLYGEIISDNYMFNQGHRNMLPDARQVRSLEDTPRGRGIDGIYENGNPPPPYIVTETKYRTDSGKYIDSDGIARDNILPTTHGSNGYVSAKQMSDAWIQPRLADEVGRDAADDIMDEGYARWLMIVDESGEVVNITKLDANARSIEEVMR
;
A
#
# COMPACT_ATOMS: atom_id res chain seq x y z
N MET A 1 -11.02 20.14 -23.95
CA MET A 1 -11.76 19.08 -23.22
C MET A 1 -11.60 17.74 -23.94
N TRP A 2 -10.37 17.20 -24.02
CA TRP A 2 -10.08 15.94 -24.74
C TRP A 2 -9.08 15.03 -23.98
N GLY A 3 -8.79 15.34 -22.70
CA GLY A 3 -7.88 14.54 -21.88
C GLY A 3 -8.57 13.33 -21.23
N ASN A 4 -9.81 13.48 -20.78
CA ASN A 4 -10.49 12.43 -20.01
C ASN A 4 -10.87 11.20 -20.85
N GLU A 5 -11.16 11.35 -22.14
CA GLU A 5 -11.57 10.25 -23.01
C GLU A 5 -10.40 9.30 -23.34
N LEU A 6 -9.17 9.82 -23.44
CA LEU A 6 -7.98 9.00 -23.66
C LEU A 6 -7.63 8.20 -22.39
N PHE A 7 -7.76 8.79 -21.21
CA PHE A 7 -7.56 8.09 -19.95
C PHE A 7 -8.62 7.03 -19.69
N GLN A 8 -9.90 7.29 -20.00
CA GLN A 8 -10.96 6.29 -19.92
C GLN A 8 -10.77 5.18 -20.97
N TYR A 9 -10.39 5.51 -22.20
CA TYR A 9 -10.08 4.51 -23.23
C TYR A 9 -8.90 3.61 -22.85
N LEU A 10 -7.85 4.17 -22.26
CA LEU A 10 -6.70 3.41 -21.77
C LEU A 10 -7.08 2.55 -20.55
N TYR A 11 -7.94 3.06 -19.67
CA TYR A 11 -8.41 2.36 -18.47
C TYR A 11 -9.38 1.21 -18.80
N ASP A 12 -10.31 1.44 -19.72
CA ASP A 12 -11.33 0.46 -20.15
C ASP A 12 -10.75 -0.63 -21.07
N ASN A 13 -9.59 -0.40 -21.67
CA ASN A 13 -8.89 -1.37 -22.52
C ASN A 13 -7.63 -1.95 -21.84
N LEU A 14 -7.43 -1.77 -20.53
CA LEU A 14 -6.28 -2.33 -19.79
C LEU A 14 -6.21 -3.86 -19.86
N GLU A 15 -7.35 -4.54 -19.97
CA GLU A 15 -7.43 -5.99 -20.14
C GLU A 15 -7.06 -6.42 -21.58
N GLY A 16 -7.33 -5.58 -22.59
CA GLY A 16 -6.95 -5.80 -24.00
C GLY A 16 -5.52 -5.35 -24.36
N ALA A 17 -4.98 -4.36 -23.65
CA ALA A 17 -3.58 -3.94 -23.71
C ALA A 17 -2.62 -4.98 -23.09
N TYR A 18 -3.17 -5.97 -22.39
CA TYR A 18 -2.42 -7.06 -21.76
C TYR A 18 -1.93 -8.10 -22.79
N ASP A 19 -2.74 -8.46 -23.78
CA ASP A 19 -2.43 -9.53 -24.76
C ASP A 19 -1.62 -9.06 -25.99
N ALA A 20 -1.51 -7.76 -26.23
CA ALA A 20 -0.78 -7.21 -27.39
C ALA A 20 0.62 -6.65 -27.07
N GLY A 21 1.08 -6.77 -25.81
CA GLY A 21 2.22 -6.01 -25.29
C GLY A 21 3.58 -6.29 -25.95
N GLU A 22 3.86 -7.51 -26.41
CA GLU A 22 5.18 -7.83 -27.00
C GLU A 22 5.34 -7.26 -28.41
N LYS A 23 4.30 -7.39 -29.25
CA LYS A 23 4.27 -6.80 -30.60
C LYS A 23 4.08 -5.29 -30.54
N TYR A 24 3.21 -4.78 -29.67
CA TYR A 24 2.96 -3.35 -29.55
C TYR A 24 4.17 -2.59 -29.00
N ILE A 25 4.88 -3.11 -27.99
CA ILE A 25 6.06 -2.45 -27.41
C ILE A 25 7.27 -2.57 -28.33
N SER A 26 7.49 -3.72 -28.97
CA SER A 26 8.59 -3.86 -29.95
C SER A 26 8.34 -3.00 -31.18
N GLN A 27 7.10 -2.95 -31.65
CA GLN A 27 6.69 -2.13 -32.79
C GLN A 27 6.64 -0.65 -32.43
N LYS A 28 6.23 -0.24 -31.22
CA LYS A 28 6.34 1.15 -30.75
C LYS A 28 7.77 1.55 -30.42
N ALA A 29 8.65 0.64 -30.01
CA ALA A 29 10.08 0.92 -29.84
C ALA A 29 10.79 1.07 -31.19
N GLN A 30 10.37 0.30 -32.21
CA GLN A 30 10.78 0.49 -33.60
C GLN A 30 10.13 1.73 -34.24
N ASP A 31 8.87 2.03 -33.94
CA ASP A 31 8.20 3.25 -34.38
C ASP A 31 8.72 4.48 -33.61
N ALA A 32 9.23 4.34 -32.38
CA ALA A 32 9.94 5.41 -31.65
C ALA A 32 11.35 5.63 -32.21
N TYR A 33 11.94 4.59 -32.81
CA TYR A 33 13.16 4.68 -33.61
C TYR A 33 12.90 5.40 -34.95
N ASP A 34 11.70 5.26 -35.55
CA ASP A 34 11.37 5.83 -36.88
C ASP A 34 10.44 7.07 -36.88
N SER A 35 9.76 7.42 -35.77
CA SER A 35 8.80 8.54 -35.67
C SER A 35 9.11 9.50 -34.52
N THR A 36 10.38 9.89 -34.44
CA THR A 36 11.09 10.77 -33.48
C THR A 36 10.31 11.91 -32.79
N LEU A 37 9.12 12.32 -33.25
CA LEU A 37 8.37 13.45 -32.70
C LEU A 37 7.20 13.06 -31.75
N GLY A 38 6.54 11.92 -31.94
CA GLY A 38 5.36 11.53 -31.14
C GLY A 38 5.66 10.93 -29.76
N ALA A 39 6.81 10.25 -29.63
CA ALA A 39 7.29 9.75 -28.33
C ALA A 39 7.76 10.89 -27.41
N ILE A 40 8.24 11.99 -28.02
CA ILE A 40 8.74 13.17 -27.30
C ILE A 40 7.58 13.92 -26.64
N ASP A 41 6.44 14.09 -27.31
CA ASP A 41 5.27 14.80 -26.73
C ASP A 41 4.68 14.06 -25.53
N TRP A 42 4.63 12.72 -25.55
CA TRP A 42 4.15 11.90 -24.42
C TRP A 42 5.11 11.91 -23.22
N ILE A 43 6.42 11.76 -23.46
CA ILE A 43 7.45 11.92 -22.42
C ILE A 43 7.39 13.32 -21.81
N TRP A 44 7.09 14.31 -22.65
CA TRP A 44 7.05 15.72 -22.28
C TRP A 44 5.83 16.10 -21.43
N GLU A 45 4.64 15.58 -21.75
CA GLU A 45 3.44 15.74 -20.90
C GLU A 45 3.59 15.03 -19.54
N ALA A 46 4.24 13.87 -19.50
CA ALA A 46 4.58 13.18 -18.25
C ALA A 46 5.62 13.96 -17.41
N LEU A 47 6.62 14.57 -18.05
CA LEU A 47 7.58 15.44 -17.34
C LEU A 47 6.90 16.72 -16.82
N GLN A 48 5.96 17.32 -17.55
CA GLN A 48 5.29 18.56 -17.11
C GLN A 48 4.20 18.35 -16.05
N GLY A 49 3.40 17.29 -16.16
CA GLY A 49 2.26 17.01 -15.28
C GLY A 49 2.63 16.41 -13.92
N ASP A 50 3.81 15.78 -13.81
CA ASP A 50 4.15 14.87 -12.70
C ASP A 50 5.09 15.50 -11.65
N PHE A 51 5.36 16.81 -11.73
CA PHE A 51 5.99 17.59 -10.64
C PHE A 51 5.01 17.88 -9.47
N ASN A 52 4.02 17.02 -9.29
CA ASN A 52 3.12 17.05 -8.15
C ASN A 52 3.77 16.28 -6.98
N THR A 53 4.02 16.95 -5.86
CA THR A 53 4.56 16.31 -4.64
C THR A 53 3.59 15.31 -4.00
N ASN A 54 2.35 15.20 -4.52
CA ASN A 54 1.27 14.35 -4.04
C ASN A 54 0.91 13.22 -5.02
N GLN A 55 1.90 12.47 -5.53
CA GLN A 55 1.64 11.27 -6.33
C GLN A 55 0.87 10.21 -5.52
N THR A 56 -0.14 9.60 -6.16
CA THR A 56 -0.92 8.51 -5.57
C THR A 56 -0.11 7.21 -5.57
N THR A 57 -0.40 6.32 -4.62
CA THR A 57 0.30 5.04 -4.43
C THR A 57 0.38 4.20 -5.72
N GLY A 58 -0.68 4.20 -6.53
CA GLY A 58 -0.72 3.48 -7.82
C GLY A 58 0.16 4.10 -8.91
N GLN A 59 0.29 5.42 -8.96
CA GLN A 59 1.16 6.11 -9.93
C GLN A 59 2.64 5.80 -9.68
N ILE A 60 3.03 5.64 -8.41
CA ILE A 60 4.41 5.32 -8.02
C ILE A 60 4.76 3.89 -8.44
N ALA A 61 3.87 2.93 -8.21
CA ALA A 61 4.06 1.54 -8.63
C ALA A 61 4.13 1.43 -10.17
N ALA A 62 3.30 2.19 -10.89
CA ALA A 62 3.36 2.28 -12.36
C ALA A 62 4.68 2.86 -12.86
N ASN A 63 5.16 3.96 -12.26
CA ASN A 63 6.46 4.55 -12.58
C ASN A 63 7.63 3.59 -12.28
N ALA A 64 7.57 2.84 -11.18
CA ALA A 64 8.56 1.82 -10.85
C ALA A 64 8.60 0.69 -11.90
N ALA A 65 7.45 0.29 -12.44
CA ALA A 65 7.38 -0.69 -13.53
C ALA A 65 7.92 -0.14 -14.85
N LEU A 66 7.70 1.14 -15.16
CA LEU A 66 8.25 1.81 -16.34
C LEU A 66 9.78 1.95 -16.30
N GLY A 67 10.36 2.15 -15.11
CA GLY A 67 11.81 2.23 -14.88
C GLY A 67 12.58 0.93 -15.14
N ILE A 68 11.92 -0.14 -15.59
CA ILE A 68 12.59 -1.37 -16.04
C ILE A 68 13.09 -1.25 -17.48
N ILE A 69 12.52 -0.33 -18.26
CA ILE A 69 12.92 -0.06 -19.64
C ILE A 69 14.12 0.90 -19.62
N PRO A 70 15.30 0.54 -20.15
CA PRO A 70 16.53 1.33 -19.96
C PRO A 70 16.45 2.81 -20.37
N ILE A 71 15.82 3.10 -21.51
CA ILE A 71 15.68 4.49 -22.00
C ILE A 71 14.70 5.29 -21.12
N VAL A 72 13.62 4.65 -20.66
CA VAL A 72 12.63 5.29 -19.79
C VAL A 72 13.19 5.49 -18.38
N ASP A 73 13.98 4.54 -17.86
CA ASP A 73 14.67 4.65 -16.57
C ASP A 73 15.59 5.88 -16.54
N GLN A 74 16.39 6.11 -17.58
CA GLN A 74 17.26 7.29 -17.68
C GLN A 74 16.49 8.61 -17.63
N ILE A 75 15.31 8.67 -18.26
CA ILE A 75 14.47 9.88 -18.23
C ILE A 75 13.83 10.08 -16.85
N LEU A 76 13.34 9.01 -16.22
CA LEU A 76 12.78 9.06 -14.87
C LEU A 76 13.84 9.46 -13.83
N ASP A 77 15.05 8.95 -13.99
CA ASP A 77 16.18 9.29 -13.13
C ASP A 77 16.60 10.77 -13.32
N CYS A 78 16.62 11.29 -14.55
CA CYS A 78 16.85 12.71 -14.83
C CYS A 78 15.76 13.60 -14.21
N ARG A 79 14.49 13.18 -14.29
CA ARG A 79 13.36 13.90 -13.66
C ARG A 79 13.55 13.99 -12.14
N ASP A 80 13.85 12.87 -11.50
CA ASP A 80 14.01 12.79 -10.05
C ASP A 80 15.24 13.59 -9.59
N LEU A 81 16.32 13.59 -10.38
CA LEU A 81 17.49 14.44 -10.17
C LEU A 81 17.10 15.93 -10.20
N ILE A 82 16.42 16.38 -11.26
CA ILE A 82 16.03 17.80 -11.43
C ILE A 82 15.13 18.24 -10.27
N ALA A 83 14.20 17.38 -9.83
CA ALA A 83 13.33 17.66 -8.70
C ALA A 83 14.10 17.89 -7.39
N ASN A 84 15.05 16.99 -7.06
CA ASN A 84 15.91 17.14 -5.89
C ASN A 84 16.82 18.36 -5.99
N CYS A 85 17.44 18.60 -7.14
CA CYS A 85 18.29 19.78 -7.36
C CYS A 85 17.52 21.09 -7.21
N ARG A 86 16.27 21.14 -7.71
CA ARG A 86 15.38 22.30 -7.53
C ARG A 86 15.03 22.52 -6.06
N HIS A 87 14.86 21.45 -5.28
CA HIS A 87 14.61 21.56 -3.84
C HIS A 87 15.85 22.08 -3.09
N ILE A 88 17.03 21.51 -3.36
CA ILE A 88 18.32 21.95 -2.81
C ILE A 88 18.60 23.42 -3.17
N HIS A 89 18.25 23.85 -4.38
CA HIS A 89 18.49 25.22 -4.80
C HIS A 89 17.74 26.26 -3.93
N LYS A 90 16.60 25.90 -3.31
CA LYS A 90 15.87 26.77 -2.38
C LYS A 90 16.64 27.00 -1.07
N ASN A 91 17.34 25.98 -0.58
CA ASN A 91 18.23 26.08 0.58
C ASN A 91 19.39 25.10 0.44
N ARG A 92 20.54 25.59 -0.06
CA ARG A 92 21.71 24.75 -0.35
C ARG A 92 22.32 24.09 0.87
N SER A 93 22.02 24.58 2.07
CA SER A 93 22.54 24.05 3.34
C SER A 93 21.63 23.00 3.99
N ASP A 94 20.46 22.71 3.41
CA ASP A 94 19.51 21.74 3.95
C ASP A 94 20.00 20.30 3.75
N VAL A 95 20.58 19.73 4.81
CA VAL A 95 21.10 18.35 4.81
C VAL A 95 20.00 17.33 4.44
N THR A 96 18.74 17.57 4.78
CA THR A 96 17.63 16.64 4.45
C THR A 96 17.38 16.59 2.95
N ALA A 97 17.50 17.73 2.27
CA ALA A 97 17.42 17.80 0.81
C ALA A 97 18.58 17.04 0.14
N TRP A 98 19.78 17.10 0.72
CA TRP A 98 20.94 16.34 0.26
C TRP A 98 20.81 14.84 0.52
N VAL A 99 20.22 14.43 1.65
CA VAL A 99 19.86 13.03 1.93
C VAL A 99 18.88 12.50 0.88
N ALA A 100 17.87 13.28 0.50
CA ALA A 100 16.93 12.91 -0.57
C ALA A 100 17.62 12.76 -1.93
N LEU A 101 18.56 13.65 -2.27
CA LEU A 101 19.39 13.50 -3.47
C LEU A 101 20.22 12.21 -3.42
N CYS A 102 20.83 11.88 -2.28
CA CYS A 102 21.61 10.64 -2.13
C CYS A 102 20.76 9.39 -2.42
N PHE A 103 19.50 9.36 -1.99
CA PHE A 103 18.58 8.26 -2.30
C PHE A 103 18.28 8.12 -3.80
N THR A 104 18.08 9.24 -4.50
CA THR A 104 17.95 9.23 -5.96
C THR A 104 19.20 8.69 -6.64
N LEU A 105 20.39 9.10 -6.18
CA LEU A 105 21.68 8.64 -6.73
C LEU A 105 21.94 7.15 -6.46
N ILE A 106 21.54 6.64 -5.28
CA ILE A 106 21.59 5.21 -4.96
C ILE A 106 20.74 4.40 -5.94
N GLY A 107 19.58 4.92 -6.35
CA GLY A 107 18.73 4.30 -7.37
C GLY A 107 19.41 4.11 -8.73
N LEU A 108 20.50 4.81 -9.00
CA LEU A 108 21.26 4.70 -10.26
C LEU A 108 22.24 3.53 -10.25
N ILE A 109 22.62 3.00 -9.08
CA ILE A 109 23.66 1.97 -8.94
C ILE A 109 23.29 0.74 -9.80
N PRO A 110 24.05 0.42 -10.86
CA PRO A 110 23.67 -0.65 -11.80
C PRO A 110 23.60 -2.04 -11.16
N SER A 111 24.44 -2.32 -10.16
CA SER A 111 24.51 -3.61 -9.47
C SER A 111 23.29 -3.93 -8.60
N LEU A 112 22.43 -2.96 -8.27
CA LEU A 112 21.20 -3.19 -7.49
C LEU A 112 20.17 -4.05 -8.23
N GLY A 113 20.19 -4.07 -9.56
CA GLY A 113 19.15 -4.73 -10.37
C GLY A 113 17.80 -3.98 -10.34
N SER A 114 17.04 -4.07 -11.43
CA SER A 114 15.85 -3.24 -11.65
C SER A 114 14.73 -3.47 -10.63
N VAL A 115 14.55 -4.69 -10.14
CA VAL A 115 13.54 -5.01 -9.12
C VAL A 115 13.85 -4.35 -7.78
N ALA A 116 15.11 -4.43 -7.32
CA ALA A 116 15.49 -3.79 -6.06
C ALA A 116 15.43 -2.27 -6.16
N LYS A 117 15.81 -1.70 -7.32
CA LYS A 117 15.63 -0.27 -7.61
C LYS A 117 14.16 0.15 -7.52
N GLY A 118 13.25 -0.61 -8.11
CA GLY A 118 11.80 -0.34 -8.02
C GLY A 118 11.28 -0.31 -6.59
N VAL A 119 11.67 -1.30 -5.78
CA VAL A 119 11.31 -1.36 -4.35
C VAL A 119 11.94 -0.21 -3.55
N LEU A 120 13.20 0.12 -3.80
CA LEU A 120 13.88 1.26 -3.17
C LEU A 120 13.23 2.60 -3.52
N LYS A 121 12.84 2.81 -4.79
CA LYS A 121 12.11 4.01 -5.22
C LYS A 121 10.81 4.19 -4.41
N ILE A 122 10.06 3.11 -4.16
CA ILE A 122 8.87 3.13 -3.31
C ILE A 122 9.25 3.44 -1.85
N LEU A 123 10.21 2.72 -1.27
CA LEU A 123 10.61 2.89 0.14
C LEU A 123 11.11 4.31 0.44
N PHE A 124 12.00 4.84 -0.39
CA PHE A 124 12.57 6.18 -0.20
C PHE A 124 11.51 7.27 -0.25
N LEU A 125 10.47 7.10 -1.07
CA LEU A 125 9.35 8.03 -1.08
C LEU A 125 8.61 8.04 0.26
N PHE A 126 8.27 6.86 0.80
CA PHE A 126 7.56 6.77 2.08
C PHE A 126 8.44 7.26 3.23
N VAL A 127 9.74 6.93 3.22
CA VAL A 127 10.70 7.44 4.21
C VAL A 127 10.78 8.97 4.15
N ARG A 128 10.81 9.54 2.94
CA ARG A 128 10.77 11.00 2.77
C ARG A 128 9.47 11.61 3.29
N LYS A 129 8.31 11.01 3.00
CA LYS A 129 7.01 11.45 3.53
C LYS A 129 6.94 11.37 5.06
N ALA A 130 7.61 10.38 5.65
CA ALA A 130 7.72 10.19 7.09
C ALA A 130 8.86 11.02 7.75
N GLY A 131 9.46 11.98 7.03
CA GLY A 131 10.53 12.83 7.58
C GLY A 131 11.82 12.07 7.93
N GLY A 132 12.09 10.95 7.26
CA GLY A 132 13.25 10.09 7.53
C GLY A 132 12.99 8.94 8.51
N ASN A 133 11.78 8.84 9.09
CA ASN A 133 11.43 7.76 10.01
C ASN A 133 11.08 6.49 9.25
N VAL A 134 12.00 5.52 9.22
CA VAL A 134 11.80 4.24 8.53
C VAL A 134 10.71 3.39 9.17
N ALA A 135 10.58 3.38 10.50
CA ALA A 135 9.55 2.60 11.18
C ALA A 135 8.14 3.07 10.81
N ALA A 136 7.94 4.39 10.67
CA ALA A 136 6.67 4.95 10.21
C ALA A 136 6.44 4.78 8.69
N ALA A 137 7.49 4.53 7.92
CA ALA A 137 7.45 4.42 6.46
C ALA A 137 7.29 2.98 5.95
N ILE A 138 7.82 1.99 6.68
CA ILE A 138 7.91 0.62 6.17
C ILE A 138 6.53 0.04 5.89
N ARG A 139 5.62 0.10 6.86
CA ARG A 139 4.28 -0.50 6.75
C ARG A 139 3.45 0.09 5.60
N PRO A 140 3.29 1.42 5.45
CA PRO A 140 2.53 1.97 4.32
C PRO A 140 3.24 1.74 2.96
N ALA A 141 4.56 1.51 2.96
CA ALA A 141 5.29 1.13 1.74
C ALA A 141 5.07 -0.34 1.33
N MET A 142 4.69 -1.24 2.25
CA MET A 142 4.60 -2.68 1.94
C MET A 142 3.53 -3.01 0.90
N ALA A 143 2.34 -2.41 0.98
CA ALA A 143 1.27 -2.66 0.01
C ALA A 143 1.71 -2.36 -1.45
N PRO A 144 2.27 -1.17 -1.79
CA PRO A 144 2.78 -0.91 -3.12
C PRO A 144 3.99 -1.77 -3.50
N ILE A 145 4.86 -2.12 -2.54
CA ILE A 145 5.99 -3.03 -2.78
C ILE A 145 5.48 -4.42 -3.18
N ILE A 146 4.51 -4.95 -2.45
CA ILE A 146 3.92 -6.26 -2.73
C ILE A 146 3.20 -6.20 -4.08
N SER A 147 2.39 -5.18 -4.34
CA SER A 147 1.74 -5.00 -5.64
C SER A 147 2.76 -4.98 -6.79
N PHE A 148 3.88 -4.27 -6.63
CA PHE A 148 4.97 -4.23 -7.60
C PHE A 148 5.63 -5.61 -7.79
N LEU A 149 5.97 -6.30 -6.70
CA LEU A 149 6.62 -7.62 -6.73
C LEU A 149 5.68 -8.73 -7.22
N GLN A 150 4.38 -8.58 -7.01
CA GLN A 150 3.37 -9.56 -7.40
C GLN A 150 2.91 -9.41 -8.85
N ASN A 151 3.24 -8.28 -9.49
CA ASN A 151 2.93 -8.03 -10.89
C ASN A 151 3.41 -9.20 -11.76
N GLU A 152 2.50 -9.80 -12.52
CA GLU A 152 2.76 -11.03 -13.27
C GLU A 152 3.92 -10.90 -14.27
N LYS A 153 4.08 -9.72 -14.88
CA LYS A 153 5.19 -9.44 -15.80
C LYS A 153 6.52 -9.33 -15.08
N ILE A 154 6.55 -8.68 -13.91
CA ILE A 154 7.74 -8.56 -13.06
C ILE A 154 8.17 -9.93 -12.54
N ARG A 155 7.20 -10.74 -12.10
CA ARG A 155 7.45 -12.12 -11.68
C ARG A 155 8.03 -12.98 -12.80
N LYS A 156 7.45 -12.92 -14.00
CA LYS A 156 7.94 -13.67 -15.18
C LYS A 156 9.33 -13.21 -15.64
N LEU A 157 9.58 -11.90 -15.63
CA LEU A 157 10.82 -11.32 -16.14
C LEU A 157 12.02 -11.56 -15.22
N PHE A 158 11.80 -11.61 -13.91
CA PHE A 158 12.86 -11.69 -12.90
C PHE A 158 12.81 -12.95 -12.03
N ASP A 159 11.97 -13.92 -12.40
CA ASP A 159 11.76 -15.18 -11.66
C ASP A 159 11.61 -14.94 -10.15
N ILE A 160 10.73 -13.98 -9.80
CA ILE A 160 10.51 -13.63 -8.40
C ILE A 160 9.79 -14.80 -7.75
N PRO A 161 10.41 -15.47 -6.76
CA PRO A 161 9.86 -16.69 -6.20
C PRO A 161 8.69 -16.36 -5.27
N ARG A 162 8.97 -16.24 -3.98
CA ARG A 162 8.01 -15.80 -2.97
C ARG A 162 8.39 -14.42 -2.45
N ILE A 163 7.41 -13.74 -1.85
CA ILE A 163 7.58 -12.37 -1.33
C ILE A 163 8.64 -12.32 -0.23
N ASP A 164 8.64 -13.27 0.71
CA ASP A 164 9.65 -13.38 1.76
C ASP A 164 11.08 -13.44 1.19
N ILE A 165 11.30 -14.30 0.19
CA ILE A 165 12.60 -14.46 -0.46
C ILE A 165 12.99 -13.19 -1.22
N ALA A 166 12.03 -12.57 -1.92
CA ALA A 166 12.27 -11.34 -2.67
C ALA A 166 12.68 -10.18 -1.75
N LEU A 167 11.95 -9.98 -0.65
CA LEU A 167 12.25 -8.96 0.35
C LEU A 167 13.62 -9.20 0.99
N ARG A 168 13.96 -10.46 1.30
CA ARG A 168 15.26 -10.82 1.88
C ARG A 168 16.42 -10.57 0.91
N LYS A 169 16.26 -10.90 -0.38
CA LYS A 169 17.25 -10.57 -1.43
C LYS A 169 17.46 -9.06 -1.57
N ILE A 170 16.39 -8.27 -1.47
CA ILE A 170 16.47 -6.81 -1.55
C ILE A 170 17.17 -6.25 -0.31
N ALA A 171 16.87 -6.75 0.88
CA ALA A 171 17.57 -6.37 2.11
C ALA A 171 19.08 -6.68 2.00
N GLU A 172 19.45 -7.84 1.47
CA GLU A 172 20.86 -8.20 1.20
C GLU A 172 21.52 -7.28 0.17
N ALA A 173 20.81 -6.90 -0.90
CA ALA A 173 21.31 -5.94 -1.88
C ALA A 173 21.58 -4.57 -1.24
N ILE A 174 20.66 -4.08 -0.41
CA ILE A 174 20.80 -2.82 0.35
C ILE A 174 22.01 -2.88 1.29
N LYS A 175 22.16 -4.00 2.01
CA LYS A 175 23.30 -4.24 2.88
C LYS A 175 24.62 -4.18 2.13
N SER A 176 24.68 -4.79 0.95
CA SER A 176 25.88 -4.83 0.10
C SER A 176 26.29 -3.43 -0.34
N ILE A 177 25.34 -2.61 -0.80
CA ILE A 177 25.66 -1.27 -1.30
C ILE A 177 25.90 -0.24 -0.19
N ARG A 178 25.42 -0.47 1.04
CA ARG A 178 25.54 0.50 2.15
C ARG A 178 27.00 0.92 2.40
N GLY A 179 27.94 -0.03 2.28
CA GLY A 179 29.38 0.25 2.43
C GLY A 179 30.00 1.00 1.25
N GLU A 180 29.34 0.97 0.08
CA GLU A 180 29.77 1.64 -1.15
C GLU A 180 29.25 3.09 -1.22
N VAL A 181 28.23 3.43 -0.42
CA VAL A 181 27.68 4.79 -0.31
C VAL A 181 28.68 5.70 0.40
N THR A 182 29.55 6.31 -0.40
CA THR A 182 30.56 7.30 -0.01
C THR A 182 30.32 8.62 -0.75
N ALA A 183 30.83 9.74 -0.22
CA ALA A 183 30.71 11.03 -0.89
C ALA A 183 31.31 11.00 -2.31
N THR A 184 32.46 10.34 -2.48
CA THR A 184 33.11 10.15 -3.79
C THR A 184 32.25 9.36 -4.76
N ALA A 185 31.69 8.22 -4.33
CA ALA A 185 30.84 7.39 -5.18
C ALA A 185 29.56 8.14 -5.61
N LEU A 186 28.87 8.78 -4.65
CA LEU A 186 27.66 9.56 -4.92
C LEU A 186 27.94 10.75 -5.83
N LYS A 187 29.06 11.45 -5.63
CA LYS A 187 29.49 12.50 -6.56
C LYS A 187 29.71 11.96 -7.96
N GLY A 188 30.38 10.82 -8.10
CA GLY A 188 30.56 10.16 -9.40
C GLY A 188 29.23 9.84 -10.08
N TYR A 189 28.25 9.33 -9.34
CA TYR A 189 26.89 9.10 -9.87
C TYR A 189 26.20 10.40 -10.28
N LEU A 190 26.32 11.45 -9.47
CA LEU A 190 25.78 12.78 -9.78
C LEU A 190 26.40 13.36 -11.06
N ASP A 191 27.71 13.19 -11.23
CA ASP A 191 28.45 13.63 -12.42
C ASP A 191 27.95 12.90 -13.67
N ASN A 192 27.86 11.57 -13.61
CA ASN A 192 27.36 10.76 -14.72
C ASN A 192 25.94 11.13 -15.15
N ILE A 193 25.01 11.34 -14.19
CA ILE A 193 23.63 11.66 -14.55
C ILE A 193 23.45 13.11 -15.01
N ALA A 194 24.27 14.04 -14.52
CA ALA A 194 24.28 15.41 -15.03
C ALA A 194 24.78 15.48 -16.48
N ASP A 195 25.77 14.65 -16.82
CA ASP A 195 26.25 14.50 -18.19
C ASP A 195 25.19 13.84 -19.08
N ALA A 196 24.55 12.76 -18.62
CA ALA A 196 23.44 12.13 -19.33
C ALA A 196 22.26 13.09 -19.58
N LEU A 197 21.92 13.94 -18.60
CA LEU A 197 20.93 15.00 -18.78
C LEU A 197 21.38 16.03 -19.83
N THR A 198 22.65 16.42 -19.82
CA THR A 198 23.20 17.39 -20.78
C THR A 198 23.17 16.83 -22.21
N ASP A 199 23.50 15.56 -22.37
CA ASP A 199 23.46 14.86 -23.66
C ASP A 199 22.02 14.72 -24.17
N LEU A 200 21.10 14.29 -23.30
CA LEU A 200 19.67 14.20 -23.60
C LEU A 200 19.13 15.55 -24.05
N VAL A 201 19.41 16.62 -23.29
CA VAL A 201 19.00 17.99 -23.63
C VAL A 201 19.55 18.39 -24.99
N SER A 202 20.82 18.10 -25.28
CA SER A 202 21.46 18.45 -26.55
C SER A 202 20.81 17.77 -27.75
N GLN A 203 20.40 16.51 -27.59
CA GLN A 203 19.71 15.74 -28.63
C GLN A 203 18.28 16.24 -28.88
N ILE A 204 17.50 16.49 -27.82
CA ILE A 204 16.09 16.89 -27.96
C ILE A 204 15.92 18.39 -28.22
N ARG A 205 16.96 19.20 -27.97
CA ARG A 205 16.92 20.66 -28.16
C ARG A 205 16.49 21.05 -29.56
N TYR A 206 16.85 20.30 -30.60
CA TYR A 206 16.50 20.69 -31.96
C TYR A 206 14.99 20.54 -32.25
N LEU A 207 14.32 19.63 -31.55
CA LEU A 207 12.91 19.27 -31.73
C LEU A 207 11.99 19.99 -30.73
N ALA A 208 12.55 20.50 -29.64
CA ALA A 208 11.82 21.13 -28.55
C ALA A 208 11.23 22.53 -28.89
N PRO A 209 9.99 22.84 -28.44
CA PRO A 209 9.44 24.19 -28.43
C PRO A 209 10.27 25.17 -27.58
N ALA A 210 10.09 26.48 -27.78
CA ALA A 210 10.88 27.51 -27.09
C ALA A 210 10.76 27.45 -25.55
N SER A 211 9.56 27.24 -25.02
CA SER A 211 9.31 27.09 -23.58
C SER A 211 10.04 25.87 -22.99
N VAL A 212 10.12 24.78 -23.75
CA VAL A 212 10.79 23.53 -23.38
C VAL A 212 12.30 23.72 -23.32
N LYS A 213 12.87 24.40 -24.32
CA LYS A 213 14.31 24.74 -24.34
C LYS A 213 14.72 25.54 -23.11
N VAL A 214 13.93 26.55 -22.75
CA VAL A 214 14.18 27.37 -21.55
C VAL A 214 14.16 26.51 -20.29
N TRP A 215 13.17 25.62 -20.16
CA TRP A 215 13.06 24.73 -19.01
C TRP A 215 14.22 23.73 -18.92
N LEU A 216 14.65 23.17 -20.07
CA LEU A 216 15.77 22.23 -20.15
C LEU A 216 17.09 22.92 -19.79
N ASP A 217 17.33 24.13 -20.32
CA ASP A 217 18.51 24.94 -19.99
C ASP A 217 18.54 25.28 -18.49
N GLU A 218 17.39 25.62 -17.91
CA GLU A 218 17.27 25.89 -16.47
C GLU A 218 17.49 24.61 -15.63
N SER A 219 17.04 23.46 -16.12
CA SER A 219 17.23 22.17 -15.44
C SER A 219 18.71 21.76 -15.41
N VAL A 220 19.42 21.90 -16.55
CA VAL A 220 20.88 21.68 -16.61
C VAL A 220 21.61 22.65 -15.68
N ARG A 221 21.24 23.93 -15.70
CA ARG A 221 21.82 24.95 -14.81
C ARG A 221 21.62 24.59 -13.34
N LEU A 222 20.43 24.17 -12.93
CA LEU A 222 20.11 23.77 -11.57
C LEU A 222 20.97 22.57 -11.12
N VAL A 223 21.08 21.54 -11.96
CA VAL A 223 21.88 20.34 -11.65
C VAL A 223 23.36 20.69 -11.51
N ARG A 224 23.92 21.47 -12.45
CA ARG A 224 25.32 21.91 -12.41
C ARG A 224 25.63 22.75 -11.18
N ALA A 225 24.71 23.65 -10.79
CA ALA A 225 24.86 24.45 -9.58
C ALA A 225 24.87 23.62 -8.29
N VAL A 226 24.15 22.48 -8.27
CA VAL A 226 24.18 21.53 -7.14
C VAL A 226 25.48 20.72 -7.16
N GLN A 227 25.95 20.27 -8.32
CA GLN A 227 27.25 19.58 -8.48
C GLN A 227 28.41 20.37 -7.86
N GLU A 228 28.47 21.68 -8.10
CA GLU A 228 29.52 22.56 -7.55
C GLU A 228 29.54 22.57 -6.01
N SER A 229 28.40 22.33 -5.36
CA SER A 229 28.28 22.26 -3.91
C SER A 229 28.36 20.84 -3.33
N ALA A 230 28.41 19.81 -4.18
CA ALA A 230 28.30 18.41 -3.77
C ALA A 230 29.47 17.96 -2.89
N ASP A 231 30.69 18.39 -3.21
CA ASP A 231 31.90 18.04 -2.43
C ASP A 231 31.76 18.40 -0.95
N ARG A 232 31.10 19.52 -0.64
CA ARG A 232 30.92 20.00 0.73
C ARG A 232 29.70 19.38 1.42
N MET A 233 28.63 19.13 0.67
CA MET A 233 27.32 18.82 1.26
C MET A 233 26.97 17.33 1.25
N LEU A 234 27.67 16.51 0.46
CA LEU A 234 27.46 15.06 0.48
C LEU A 234 28.00 14.44 1.79
N GLU A 235 29.14 14.90 2.29
CA GLU A 235 29.77 14.37 3.51
C GLU A 235 28.82 14.34 4.72
N PRO A 236 28.13 15.44 5.12
CA PRO A 236 27.18 15.40 6.23
C PRO A 236 25.92 14.57 5.94
N ALA A 237 25.61 14.26 4.68
CA ALA A 237 24.46 13.44 4.29
C ALA A 237 24.74 11.93 4.34
N ILE A 238 26.01 11.50 4.30
CA ILE A 238 26.39 10.08 4.25
C ILE A 238 25.89 9.31 5.48
N ALA A 239 26.19 9.78 6.69
CA ALA A 239 25.83 9.06 7.92
C ALA A 239 24.29 8.89 8.09
N PRO A 240 23.46 9.92 7.86
CA PRO A 240 22.00 9.76 7.82
C PRO A 240 21.53 8.75 6.77
N VAL A 241 22.09 8.79 5.55
CA VAL A 241 21.73 7.86 4.47
C VAL A 241 22.08 6.42 4.86
N GLN A 242 23.29 6.17 5.34
CA GLN A 242 23.72 4.84 5.77
C GLN A 242 22.87 4.29 6.92
N ARG A 243 22.45 5.16 7.85
CA ARG A 243 21.50 4.80 8.92
C ARG A 243 20.15 4.40 8.34
N ILE A 244 19.57 5.22 7.48
CA ILE A 244 18.27 4.92 6.85
C ILE A 244 18.33 3.62 6.03
N LEU A 245 19.40 3.39 5.27
CA LEU A 245 19.59 2.11 4.56
C LEU A 245 19.69 0.92 5.51
N SER A 246 20.36 1.10 6.66
CA SER A 246 20.43 0.08 7.71
C SER A 246 19.06 -0.22 8.31
N ASP A 247 18.29 0.81 8.61
CA ASP A 247 16.95 0.68 9.18
C ASP A 247 16.00 0.02 8.17
N ILE A 248 16.14 0.35 6.87
CA ILE A 248 15.38 -0.30 5.79
C ILE A 248 15.77 -1.77 5.63
N GLU A 249 17.07 -2.10 5.66
CA GLU A 249 17.57 -3.48 5.63
C GLU A 249 16.90 -4.29 6.75
N GLU A 250 16.96 -3.79 7.99
CA GLU A 250 16.38 -4.48 9.15
C GLU A 250 14.86 -4.61 9.03
N ALA A 251 14.18 -3.54 8.62
CA ALA A 251 12.73 -3.54 8.50
C ALA A 251 12.23 -4.48 7.39
N LEU A 252 12.90 -4.51 6.23
CA LEU A 252 12.61 -5.48 5.17
C LEU A 252 12.92 -6.91 5.59
N GLY A 253 13.97 -7.12 6.40
CA GLY A 253 14.27 -8.43 7.01
C GLY A 253 13.13 -8.93 7.89
N LYS A 254 12.61 -8.07 8.79
CA LYS A 254 11.45 -8.39 9.63
C LYS A 254 10.20 -8.70 8.81
N GLN A 255 9.93 -7.89 7.80
CA GLN A 255 8.82 -8.14 6.88
C GLN A 255 9.00 -9.46 6.13
N ALA A 256 10.20 -9.78 5.64
CA ALA A 256 10.48 -11.07 5.02
C ALA A 256 10.19 -12.25 5.97
N ASP A 257 10.55 -12.13 7.23
CA ASP A 257 10.28 -13.15 8.24
C ASP A 257 8.77 -13.28 8.53
N GLU A 258 8.01 -12.18 8.58
CA GLU A 258 6.54 -12.17 8.70
C GLU A 258 5.82 -12.83 7.52
N TYR A 259 6.33 -12.65 6.30
CA TYR A 259 5.81 -13.28 5.08
C TYR A 259 6.28 -14.74 4.90
N SER A 260 7.15 -15.25 5.77
CA SER A 260 7.64 -16.62 5.68
C SER A 260 6.56 -17.63 6.10
N PRO A 261 6.34 -18.73 5.35
CA PRO A 261 5.36 -19.76 5.73
C PRO A 261 5.69 -20.52 7.03
N SER A 262 6.90 -20.36 7.58
CA SER A 262 7.27 -20.90 8.89
C SER A 262 7.10 -19.88 10.03
N TYR A 263 6.57 -18.70 9.76
CA TYR A 263 6.31 -17.68 10.78
C TYR A 263 5.29 -18.20 11.79
N ARG A 264 5.77 -18.51 13.00
CA ARG A 264 4.93 -18.69 14.19
C ARG A 264 5.03 -17.37 14.94
N ALA A 265 3.94 -16.61 15.00
CA ALA A 265 3.90 -15.39 15.77
C ALA A 265 4.38 -15.71 17.20
N ASP A 266 5.46 -15.06 17.64
CA ASP A 266 5.96 -15.19 18.99
C ASP A 266 4.87 -14.72 19.95
N VAL A 267 4.35 -15.66 20.77
CA VAL A 267 3.15 -15.52 21.61
C VAL A 267 3.27 -14.46 22.72
N ASN A 268 4.37 -13.69 22.73
CA ASN A 268 4.70 -12.73 23.78
C ASN A 268 5.04 -11.32 23.28
N THR A 269 4.89 -11.04 21.98
CA THR A 269 4.92 -9.64 21.50
C THR A 269 3.52 -9.30 21.01
N ARG A 270 2.87 -8.33 21.67
CA ARG A 270 1.57 -7.78 21.24
C ARG A 270 1.78 -7.10 19.89
N THR A 271 1.72 -7.86 18.80
CA THR A 271 1.76 -7.34 17.44
C THR A 271 0.47 -6.56 17.24
N VAL A 272 0.58 -5.24 17.15
CA VAL A 272 -0.54 -4.41 16.72
C VAL A 272 -0.75 -4.70 15.22
N HIS A 273 -1.80 -5.43 14.91
CA HIS A 273 -2.36 -5.56 13.58
C HIS A 273 -2.91 -4.19 13.16
N GLU A 274 -2.11 -3.32 12.56
CA GLU A 274 -2.66 -2.08 12.00
C GLU A 274 -3.50 -2.39 10.75
N LEU A 275 -4.59 -1.64 10.60
CA LEU A 275 -5.53 -1.70 9.47
C LEU A 275 -4.82 -1.52 8.13
N ASP A 276 -5.43 -2.04 7.06
CA ASP A 276 -5.02 -1.71 5.70
C ASP A 276 -4.97 -0.17 5.56
N PRO A 277 -3.86 0.42 5.07
CA PRO A 277 -3.71 1.87 4.96
C PRO A 277 -4.79 2.55 4.09
N THR A 278 -5.36 1.83 3.12
CA THR A 278 -6.48 2.33 2.30
C THR A 278 -7.76 2.43 3.12
N VAL A 279 -7.99 1.52 4.07
CA VAL A 279 -9.11 1.56 5.01
C VAL A 279 -8.87 2.58 6.11
N ALA A 280 -7.64 2.66 6.64
CA ALA A 280 -7.28 3.61 7.69
C ALA A 280 -7.35 5.08 7.23
N ALA A 281 -7.11 5.36 5.94
CA ALA A 281 -7.17 6.71 5.38
C ALA A 281 -8.58 7.15 4.94
N ILE A 282 -9.57 6.26 4.99
CA ILE A 282 -10.93 6.57 4.57
C ILE A 282 -11.60 7.46 5.60
N ASN A 283 -12.23 8.53 5.11
CA ASN A 283 -13.21 9.26 5.88
C ASN A 283 -14.53 8.47 5.88
N PRO A 284 -14.96 7.87 7.00
CA PRO A 284 -16.13 6.99 7.01
C PRO A 284 -17.43 7.73 6.60
N ARG A 285 -17.45 9.05 6.71
CA ARG A 285 -18.60 9.90 6.39
C ARG A 285 -18.98 9.87 4.91
N ILE A 286 -18.01 9.72 4.01
CA ILE A 286 -18.24 9.76 2.56
C ILE A 286 -18.60 8.39 1.97
N LEU A 287 -18.57 7.32 2.78
CA LEU A 287 -18.92 5.98 2.35
C LEU A 287 -20.42 5.84 2.08
N THR A 288 -20.76 5.03 1.07
CA THR A 288 -22.14 4.58 0.85
C THR A 288 -22.60 3.73 2.04
N ARG A 289 -23.92 3.54 2.19
CA ARG A 289 -24.45 2.75 3.33
C ARG A 289 -23.93 1.31 3.33
N THR A 290 -23.86 0.69 2.16
CA THR A 290 -23.29 -0.64 1.99
C THR A 290 -21.81 -0.69 2.39
N GLN A 291 -21.02 0.29 1.95
CA GLN A 291 -19.62 0.41 2.33
C GLN A 291 -19.43 0.67 3.82
N LYS A 292 -20.34 1.40 4.48
CA LYS A 292 -20.31 1.61 5.94
C LYS A 292 -20.47 0.30 6.71
N GLY A 293 -21.31 -0.62 6.24
CA GLY A 293 -21.44 -1.96 6.81
C GLY A 293 -20.14 -2.76 6.72
N LEU A 294 -19.58 -2.87 5.52
CA LEU A 294 -18.28 -3.54 5.28
C LEU A 294 -17.12 -2.90 6.05
N TYR A 295 -17.10 -1.56 6.09
CA TYR A 295 -16.12 -0.81 6.86
C TYR A 295 -16.20 -1.17 8.34
N GLY A 296 -17.41 -1.24 8.91
CA GLY A 296 -17.62 -1.68 10.29
C GLY A 296 -16.99 -3.05 10.56
N GLU A 297 -17.25 -4.04 9.70
CA GLU A 297 -16.69 -5.39 9.82
C GLU A 297 -15.15 -5.41 9.76
N ILE A 298 -14.54 -4.63 8.86
CA ILE A 298 -13.07 -4.54 8.76
C ILE A 298 -12.46 -3.96 10.05
N ILE A 299 -13.06 -2.91 10.59
CA ILE A 299 -12.60 -2.26 11.82
C ILE A 299 -12.77 -3.20 13.03
N SER A 300 -13.89 -3.92 13.12
CA SER A 300 -14.13 -4.86 14.23
C SER A 300 -13.23 -6.10 14.15
N ASP A 301 -13.00 -6.68 12.96
CA ASP A 301 -12.04 -7.76 12.76
C ASP A 301 -10.65 -7.33 13.22
N ASN A 302 -10.20 -6.15 12.79
CA ASN A 302 -8.92 -5.59 13.20
C ASN A 302 -8.80 -5.40 14.72
N TYR A 303 -9.85 -4.89 15.36
CA TYR A 303 -9.91 -4.77 16.81
C TYR A 303 -9.76 -6.15 17.48
N MET A 304 -10.51 -7.16 17.02
CA MET A 304 -10.47 -8.50 17.61
C MET A 304 -9.08 -9.14 17.49
N PHE A 305 -8.41 -8.98 16.35
CA PHE A 305 -7.02 -9.42 16.17
C PHE A 305 -6.07 -8.71 17.13
N ASN A 306 -6.20 -7.39 17.28
CA ASN A 306 -5.39 -6.60 18.22
C ASN A 306 -5.59 -6.97 19.70
N GLN A 307 -6.76 -7.53 20.05
CA GLN A 307 -7.02 -8.08 21.38
C GLN A 307 -6.53 -9.54 21.56
N GLY A 308 -5.92 -10.13 20.53
CA GLY A 308 -5.37 -11.49 20.58
C GLY A 308 -6.39 -12.59 20.33
N HIS A 309 -7.55 -12.27 19.75
CA HIS A 309 -8.54 -13.27 19.33
C HIS A 309 -8.21 -13.80 17.93
N ARG A 310 -8.46 -15.10 17.68
CA ARG A 310 -8.15 -15.75 16.40
C ARG A 310 -9.43 -16.02 15.61
N ASN A 311 -9.56 -15.44 14.41
CA ASN A 311 -10.73 -15.63 13.56
C ASN A 311 -10.82 -17.09 13.06
N MET A 312 -12.01 -17.68 13.13
CA MET A 312 -12.31 -19.06 12.76
C MET A 312 -13.08 -19.17 11.44
N LEU A 313 -13.54 -18.04 10.87
CA LEU A 313 -14.20 -18.04 9.58
C LEU A 313 -13.23 -18.45 8.46
N PRO A 314 -13.71 -18.97 7.31
CA PRO A 314 -12.84 -19.32 6.18
C PRO A 314 -12.08 -18.11 5.63
N ASP A 315 -10.89 -18.30 5.04
CA ASP A 315 -10.03 -17.22 4.51
C ASP A 315 -10.78 -16.23 3.60
N ALA A 316 -11.67 -16.75 2.76
CA ALA A 316 -12.51 -15.94 1.85
C ALA A 316 -13.53 -15.03 2.58
N ARG A 317 -13.78 -15.26 3.87
CA ARG A 317 -14.60 -14.42 4.75
C ARG A 317 -13.75 -13.54 5.68
N GLN A 318 -12.49 -13.89 5.90
CA GLN A 318 -11.56 -13.09 6.72
C GLN A 318 -11.02 -11.88 5.96
N VAL A 319 -10.71 -12.04 4.67
CA VAL A 319 -10.21 -10.94 3.84
C VAL A 319 -11.40 -10.21 3.23
N ARG A 320 -11.66 -8.98 3.70
CA ARG A 320 -12.77 -8.12 3.24
C ARG A 320 -12.23 -6.84 2.59
N SER A 321 -12.84 -6.47 1.47
CA SER A 321 -12.61 -5.21 0.76
C SER A 321 -13.88 -4.36 0.77
N LEU A 322 -13.73 -3.03 0.69
CA LEU A 322 -14.86 -2.11 0.55
C LEU A 322 -15.57 -2.20 -0.81
N GLU A 323 -14.98 -2.93 -1.75
CA GLU A 323 -15.55 -3.23 -3.06
C GLU A 323 -16.30 -4.56 -3.09
N ASP A 324 -16.26 -5.33 -1.99
CA ASP A 324 -16.96 -6.60 -1.93
C ASP A 324 -18.48 -6.40 -1.99
N THR A 325 -19.16 -7.34 -2.66
CA THR A 325 -20.62 -7.38 -2.62
C THR A 325 -21.06 -7.89 -1.24
N PRO A 326 -21.98 -7.20 -0.53
CA PRO A 326 -22.48 -7.66 0.76
C PRO A 326 -23.00 -9.08 0.69
N ARG A 327 -22.41 -9.95 1.50
CA ARG A 327 -22.71 -11.37 1.49
C ARG A 327 -23.87 -11.68 2.45
N GLY A 328 -25.02 -11.06 2.22
CA GLY A 328 -26.29 -11.40 2.87
C GLY A 328 -26.26 -11.44 4.42
N ARG A 329 -27.15 -12.25 5.01
CA ARG A 329 -27.38 -12.33 6.46
C ARG A 329 -26.63 -13.53 7.08
N GLY A 330 -25.32 -13.38 7.27
CA GLY A 330 -24.45 -14.37 7.95
C GLY A 330 -24.02 -13.90 9.34
N ILE A 331 -23.25 -14.71 10.06
CA ILE A 331 -22.58 -14.28 11.30
C ILE A 331 -21.36 -13.44 10.93
N ASP A 332 -21.22 -12.24 11.49
CA ASP A 332 -20.14 -11.32 11.10
C ASP A 332 -18.76 -11.83 11.51
N GLY A 333 -18.62 -12.38 12.71
CA GLY A 333 -17.33 -12.88 13.20
C GLY A 333 -17.48 -14.04 14.20
N ILE A 334 -16.57 -15.01 14.11
CA ILE A 334 -16.43 -16.15 15.02
C ILE A 334 -14.94 -16.27 15.35
N TYR A 335 -14.59 -16.22 16.63
CA TYR A 335 -13.20 -16.19 17.08
C TYR A 335 -12.96 -17.16 18.23
N GLU A 336 -11.75 -17.73 18.26
CA GLU A 336 -11.19 -18.26 19.50
C GLU A 336 -10.83 -17.08 20.43
N ASN A 337 -11.27 -17.21 21.68
CA ASN A 337 -11.04 -16.23 22.70
C ASN A 337 -9.60 -16.36 23.23
N GLY A 338 -8.74 -15.38 22.92
CA GLY A 338 -7.41 -15.27 23.53
C GLY A 338 -7.41 -15.08 25.05
N ASN A 339 -8.55 -14.76 25.66
CA ASN A 339 -8.73 -14.57 27.11
C ASN A 339 -9.91 -15.40 27.65
N PRO A 340 -9.85 -16.74 27.63
CA PRO A 340 -10.94 -17.60 28.12
C PRO A 340 -11.10 -17.49 29.65
N PRO A 341 -12.29 -17.79 30.23
CA PRO A 341 -13.51 -18.30 29.59
C PRO A 341 -14.52 -17.22 29.15
N PRO A 342 -15.45 -17.52 28.22
CA PRO A 342 -15.58 -18.77 27.47
C PRO A 342 -14.54 -18.87 26.33
N PRO A 343 -14.26 -20.07 25.79
CA PRO A 343 -13.21 -20.27 24.78
C PRO A 343 -13.50 -19.65 23.42
N TYR A 344 -14.75 -19.28 23.13
CA TYR A 344 -15.14 -18.71 21.85
C TYR A 344 -15.92 -17.40 21.98
N ILE A 345 -15.84 -16.55 20.96
CA ILE A 345 -16.60 -15.30 20.84
C ILE A 345 -17.28 -15.26 19.48
N VAL A 346 -18.58 -15.01 19.48
CA VAL A 346 -19.38 -14.71 18.29
C VAL A 346 -19.70 -13.22 18.31
N THR A 347 -19.45 -12.53 17.20
CA THR A 347 -19.63 -11.07 17.10
C THR A 347 -20.67 -10.70 16.06
N GLU A 348 -21.36 -9.60 16.33
CA GLU A 348 -22.14 -8.82 15.37
C GLU A 348 -21.63 -7.39 15.37
N THR A 349 -21.44 -6.79 14.20
CA THR A 349 -20.92 -5.44 14.05
C THR A 349 -21.94 -4.52 13.41
N LYS A 350 -22.19 -3.37 14.04
CA LYS A 350 -23.05 -2.31 13.46
C LYS A 350 -22.28 -1.01 13.30
N TYR A 351 -22.47 -0.36 12.15
CA TYR A 351 -21.96 0.98 11.92
C TYR A 351 -22.98 2.03 12.37
N ARG A 352 -22.63 2.89 13.32
CA ARG A 352 -23.49 3.97 13.83
C ARG A 352 -23.19 5.29 13.10
N THR A 353 -24.23 5.91 12.57
CA THR A 353 -24.16 7.27 11.98
C THR A 353 -24.34 8.36 13.04
N ASP A 354 -23.93 9.59 12.73
CA ASP A 354 -24.14 10.77 13.60
C ASP A 354 -25.62 11.03 13.94
N SER A 355 -26.54 10.55 13.10
CA SER A 355 -27.99 10.61 13.35
C SER A 355 -28.51 9.59 14.37
N GLY A 356 -27.63 8.75 14.93
CA GLY A 356 -27.98 7.68 15.89
C GLY A 356 -28.51 6.40 15.25
N LYS A 357 -28.60 6.34 13.91
CA LYS A 357 -29.03 5.14 13.18
C LYS A 357 -27.91 4.13 13.02
N TYR A 358 -28.27 2.86 13.04
CA TYR A 358 -27.36 1.73 12.83
C TYR A 358 -27.48 1.20 11.41
N ILE A 359 -26.34 0.97 10.76
CA ILE A 359 -26.19 0.42 9.42
C ILE A 359 -25.52 -0.94 9.56
N ASP A 360 -26.06 -1.90 8.82
CA ASP A 360 -25.57 -3.28 8.70
C ASP A 360 -24.89 -3.47 7.33
N SER A 361 -24.28 -4.63 7.08
CA SER A 361 -23.70 -5.03 5.79
C SER A 361 -24.69 -4.92 4.62
N ASP A 362 -26.00 -5.07 4.88
CA ASP A 362 -27.06 -4.87 3.88
C ASP A 362 -27.34 -3.39 3.52
N GLY A 363 -26.66 -2.45 4.18
CA GLY A 363 -26.75 -1.01 3.90
C GLY A 363 -28.07 -0.34 4.32
N ILE A 364 -28.93 -1.03 5.07
CA ILE A 364 -30.21 -0.48 5.52
C ILE A 364 -30.02 0.19 6.89
N ALA A 365 -30.33 1.49 6.98
CA ALA A 365 -30.31 2.22 8.23
C ALA A 365 -31.54 1.87 9.08
N ARG A 366 -31.32 1.42 10.31
CA ARG A 366 -32.35 0.96 11.25
C ARG A 366 -32.24 1.67 12.60
N ASP A 367 -33.40 1.85 13.24
CA ASP A 367 -33.48 2.35 14.61
C ASP A 367 -33.33 1.21 15.65
N ASN A 368 -33.66 -0.03 15.26
CA ASN A 368 -33.44 -1.22 16.07
C ASN A 368 -32.12 -1.91 15.68
N ILE A 369 -31.27 -2.14 16.68
CA ILE A 369 -29.89 -2.60 16.52
C ILE A 369 -29.77 -4.10 16.21
N LEU A 370 -30.70 -4.91 16.74
CA LEU A 370 -30.76 -6.36 16.53
C LEU A 370 -32.19 -6.77 16.16
N PRO A 371 -32.53 -6.83 14.85
CA PRO A 371 -33.86 -7.20 14.40
C PRO A 371 -34.15 -8.70 14.60
N THR A 372 -35.44 -9.04 14.64
CA THR A 372 -35.90 -10.43 14.49
C THR A 372 -35.98 -10.76 13.00
N THR A 373 -35.27 -11.80 12.57
CA THR A 373 -35.31 -12.26 11.18
C THR A 373 -36.61 -13.03 10.93
N HIS A 374 -37.17 -12.94 9.73
CA HIS A 374 -38.42 -13.64 9.39
C HIS A 374 -38.28 -15.17 9.23
N GLY A 375 -37.07 -15.72 9.39
CA GLY A 375 -36.76 -17.10 9.03
C GLY A 375 -36.59 -17.31 7.52
N SER A 376 -35.98 -18.44 7.15
CA SER A 376 -35.82 -18.92 5.77
C SER A 376 -35.73 -20.45 5.77
N ASN A 377 -35.63 -21.10 4.62
CA ASN A 377 -35.48 -22.56 4.58
C ASN A 377 -34.24 -23.00 5.38
N GLY A 378 -34.45 -23.72 6.48
CA GLY A 378 -33.40 -24.16 7.41
C GLY A 378 -33.24 -23.30 8.66
N TYR A 379 -33.82 -22.10 8.71
CA TYR A 379 -33.67 -21.19 9.85
C TYR A 379 -35.02 -20.66 10.34
N VAL A 380 -35.29 -20.83 11.63
CA VAL A 380 -36.49 -20.28 12.26
C VAL A 380 -36.41 -18.76 12.37
N SER A 381 -37.57 -18.12 12.53
CA SER A 381 -37.65 -16.72 12.94
C SER A 381 -37.02 -16.56 14.33
N ALA A 382 -35.96 -15.77 14.41
CA ALA A 382 -35.20 -15.58 15.64
C ALA A 382 -34.58 -14.18 15.70
N LYS A 383 -34.38 -13.68 16.92
CA LYS A 383 -33.70 -12.40 17.15
C LYS A 383 -32.22 -12.55 16.78
N GLN A 384 -31.69 -11.63 15.98
CA GLN A 384 -30.26 -11.63 15.65
C GLN A 384 -29.42 -11.66 16.93
N MET A 385 -28.35 -12.45 16.92
CA MET A 385 -27.48 -12.75 18.07
C MET A 385 -28.10 -13.55 19.23
N SER A 386 -29.32 -14.10 19.08
CA SER A 386 -29.84 -15.11 20.03
C SER A 386 -29.36 -16.51 19.67
N ASP A 387 -29.42 -17.45 20.59
CA ASP A 387 -28.99 -18.84 20.36
C ASP A 387 -29.77 -19.50 19.25
N ALA A 388 -31.08 -19.25 19.21
CA ALA A 388 -31.97 -19.71 18.15
C ALA A 388 -31.58 -19.16 16.76
N TRP A 389 -30.81 -18.06 16.72
CA TRP A 389 -30.29 -17.47 15.49
C TRP A 389 -28.86 -17.92 15.18
N ILE A 390 -27.98 -17.98 16.18
CA ILE A 390 -26.55 -18.31 16.03
C ILE A 390 -26.35 -19.80 15.79
N GLN A 391 -26.87 -20.67 16.68
CA GLN A 391 -26.53 -22.09 16.69
C GLN A 391 -26.80 -22.78 15.34
N PRO A 392 -27.95 -22.55 14.67
CA PRO A 392 -28.19 -23.19 13.38
C PRO A 392 -27.26 -22.72 12.26
N ARG A 393 -26.59 -21.58 12.41
CA ARG A 393 -25.69 -20.98 11.41
C ARG A 393 -24.23 -21.37 11.61
N LEU A 394 -23.81 -21.76 12.82
CA LEU A 394 -22.40 -22.06 13.11
C LEU A 394 -21.81 -23.09 12.13
N ALA A 395 -22.53 -24.19 11.87
CA ALA A 395 -22.06 -25.24 10.98
C ALA A 395 -21.88 -24.78 9.53
N ASP A 396 -22.68 -23.80 9.07
CA ASP A 396 -22.54 -23.24 7.72
C ASP A 396 -21.35 -22.29 7.61
N GLU A 397 -20.93 -21.69 8.74
CA GLU A 397 -19.86 -20.70 8.77
C GLU A 397 -18.48 -21.32 9.03
N VAL A 398 -18.38 -22.29 9.92
CA VAL A 398 -17.09 -22.89 10.35
C VAL A 398 -16.98 -24.39 10.10
N GLY A 399 -18.02 -25.02 9.55
CA GLY A 399 -18.12 -26.47 9.42
C GLY A 399 -18.65 -27.14 10.70
N ARG A 400 -19.08 -28.40 10.57
CA ARG A 400 -19.77 -29.13 11.66
C ARG A 400 -18.90 -29.35 12.89
N ASP A 401 -17.67 -29.84 12.70
CA ASP A 401 -16.79 -30.20 13.81
C ASP A 401 -16.49 -28.98 14.69
N ALA A 402 -16.10 -27.85 14.09
CA ALA A 402 -15.85 -26.61 14.83
C ALA A 402 -17.14 -26.03 15.45
N ALA A 403 -18.29 -26.20 14.80
CA ALA A 403 -19.56 -25.76 15.37
C ALA A 403 -19.94 -26.57 16.62
N ASP A 404 -19.70 -27.88 16.61
CA ASP A 404 -19.94 -28.76 17.77
C ASP A 404 -19.03 -28.35 18.94
N ASP A 405 -17.73 -28.12 18.69
CA ASP A 405 -16.78 -27.63 19.73
C ASP A 405 -17.24 -26.30 20.34
N ILE A 406 -17.68 -25.35 19.50
CA ILE A 406 -18.19 -24.04 19.97
C ILE A 406 -19.45 -24.21 20.83
N MET A 407 -20.34 -25.14 20.46
CA MET A 407 -21.57 -25.39 21.22
C MET A 407 -21.29 -26.09 22.55
N ASP A 408 -20.37 -27.05 22.57
CA ASP A 408 -20.06 -27.86 23.74
C ASP A 408 -19.23 -27.10 24.78
N GLU A 409 -18.20 -26.34 24.35
CA GLU A 409 -17.34 -25.59 25.26
C GLU A 409 -17.89 -24.19 25.60
N GLY A 410 -18.80 -23.68 24.77
CA GLY A 410 -19.52 -22.43 24.97
C GLY A 410 -18.83 -21.18 24.42
N TYR A 411 -19.64 -20.14 24.19
CA TYR A 411 -19.21 -18.91 23.55
C TYR A 411 -19.87 -17.65 24.14
N ALA A 412 -19.15 -16.53 24.07
CA ALA A 412 -19.68 -15.20 24.35
C ALA A 412 -20.31 -14.58 23.09
N ARG A 413 -21.27 -13.68 23.27
CA ARG A 413 -21.96 -12.95 22.19
C ARG A 413 -21.65 -11.48 22.33
N TRP A 414 -20.96 -10.88 21.38
CA TRP A 414 -20.54 -9.49 21.45
C TRP A 414 -21.20 -8.68 20.34
N LEU A 415 -21.88 -7.60 20.72
CA LEU A 415 -22.33 -6.57 19.80
C LEU A 415 -21.30 -5.45 19.78
N MET A 416 -20.69 -5.22 18.63
CA MET A 416 -19.65 -4.22 18.41
C MET A 416 -20.20 -3.05 17.62
N ILE A 417 -19.89 -1.83 18.05
CA ILE A 417 -20.31 -0.60 17.39
C ILE A 417 -19.10 0.12 16.85
N VAL A 418 -19.09 0.37 15.55
CA VAL A 418 -18.13 1.25 14.87
C VAL A 418 -18.87 2.53 14.49
N ASP A 419 -18.24 3.69 14.58
CA ASP A 419 -18.88 4.93 14.15
C ASP A 419 -18.01 5.78 13.22
N GLU A 420 -18.44 7.03 12.98
CA GLU A 420 -17.78 7.94 12.04
C GLU A 420 -16.35 8.35 12.45
N SER A 421 -15.92 8.03 13.68
CA SER A 421 -14.52 8.15 14.10
C SER A 421 -13.58 7.16 13.41
N GLY A 422 -14.11 6.04 12.90
CA GLY A 422 -13.31 4.95 12.36
C GLY A 422 -12.81 3.94 13.39
N GLU A 423 -13.32 4.00 14.63
CA GLU A 423 -12.93 3.11 15.73
C GLU A 423 -14.11 2.27 16.24
N VAL A 424 -13.80 1.17 16.92
CA VAL A 424 -14.80 0.45 17.73
C VAL A 424 -15.06 1.28 18.98
N VAL A 425 -16.26 1.85 19.09
CA VAL A 425 -16.66 2.76 20.17
C VAL A 425 -17.48 2.10 21.26
N ASN A 426 -18.04 0.90 21.03
CA ASN A 426 -18.74 0.16 22.09
C ASN A 426 -18.67 -1.34 21.82
N ILE A 427 -18.52 -2.13 22.88
CA ILE A 427 -18.70 -3.57 22.85
C ILE A 427 -19.65 -3.96 23.98
N THR A 428 -20.75 -4.60 23.64
CA THR A 428 -21.76 -5.06 24.59
C THR A 428 -21.86 -6.58 24.58
N LYS A 429 -21.73 -7.23 25.74
CA LYS A 429 -22.02 -8.66 25.91
C LYS A 429 -23.52 -8.91 25.93
N LEU A 430 -23.94 -9.97 25.25
CA LEU A 430 -25.33 -10.38 25.15
C LEU A 430 -25.58 -11.75 25.81
N ASP A 431 -26.78 -11.92 26.36
CA ASP A 431 -27.29 -13.22 26.79
C ASP A 431 -27.76 -14.08 25.61
N ALA A 432 -28.17 -15.32 25.90
CA ALA A 432 -28.69 -16.27 24.90
C ALA A 432 -29.95 -15.77 24.17
N ASN A 433 -30.61 -14.72 24.67
CA ASN A 433 -31.79 -14.08 24.09
C ASN A 433 -31.46 -12.74 23.39
N ALA A 434 -30.18 -12.46 23.16
CA ALA A 434 -29.68 -11.19 22.62
C ALA A 434 -30.11 -9.96 23.44
N ARG A 435 -30.08 -10.07 24.78
CA ARG A 435 -30.28 -8.95 25.71
C ARG A 435 -28.92 -8.52 26.25
N SER A 436 -28.71 -7.22 26.36
CA SER A 436 -27.48 -6.66 26.94
C SER A 436 -27.33 -7.12 28.39
N ILE A 437 -26.14 -7.63 28.72
CA ILE A 437 -25.73 -8.01 30.07
C ILE A 437 -24.79 -6.94 30.65
N GLU A 438 -23.76 -6.57 29.88
CA GLU A 438 -22.61 -5.78 30.34
C GLU A 438 -21.97 -5.04 29.15
N GLU A 439 -21.54 -3.79 29.37
CA GLU A 439 -20.66 -3.07 28.44
C GLU A 439 -19.19 -3.40 28.76
N VAL A 440 -18.48 -3.94 27.78
CA VAL A 440 -17.05 -4.30 27.85
C VAL A 440 -16.17 -3.11 27.47
N MET A 441 -16.68 -2.21 26.62
CA MET A 441 -16.00 -1.03 26.12
C MET A 441 -17.02 0.09 25.83
N ARG A 442 -16.63 1.35 26.04
CA ARG A 442 -17.48 2.54 25.96
C ARG A 442 -16.90 3.65 25.10
#